data_AF-A0A9R1XG36-F1
#
_entry.id   AF-A0A9R1XG36-F1
#
_cell.length_a   1.000
_cell.length_b   1.000
_cell.length_c   1.000
_cell.angle_alpha   90.00
_cell.angle_beta   90.00
_cell.angle_gamma   90.00
#
_symmetry.space_group_name_H-M   'P 1'
#
loop_
_entity.id
_entity.type
_entity.pdbx_description
1 polymer ?
#
loop_
_entity_poly.entity_id
_entity_poly.type
_entity_poly.pdbx_seq_one_letter_code
_entity_poly.pdbx_strand_id
1 'polypeptide(L)'
;MRKIADGVGAFLMMDMAHISGLVAASVVGNPFDYCDIVTTTTHKSLRGPRGGMIFFKKDPVLGIELESAINNAVFPGLQGGPHNHTIGGLAVCLKHAQSPEFKAYQNQVVSNCRALAKRLMELGYTLVSGGSDNHLVLVDLRPLGLDGARVEKILDMASITLNKNSVPGDKSALVPGGIRIGSPAMTTRGFTEKEFVYIAEFIHEGVQLTHEIKQAVTSGSKVQDFIKYVASSDFGFTAQVSDLRKRVEALTTQFPIPGL
;
A
#
# COMPACT_ATOMS: atom_id res chain seq x y z
N MET A 1 3.73 22.53 -5.54
CA MET A 1 4.22 21.94 -6.80
C MET A 1 3.94 22.80 -8.02
N ARG A 2 2.67 23.08 -8.41
CA ARG A 2 2.35 23.91 -9.59
C ARG A 2 3.14 25.22 -9.68
N LYS A 3 3.06 26.07 -8.65
CA LYS A 3 3.82 27.33 -8.57
C LYS A 3 5.33 27.16 -8.81
N ILE A 4 5.92 26.05 -8.34
CA ILE A 4 7.35 25.78 -8.51
C ILE A 4 7.63 25.41 -9.96
N ALA A 5 6.82 24.53 -10.56
CA ALA A 5 6.95 24.12 -11.94
C ALA A 5 6.82 25.32 -12.90
N ASP A 6 5.87 26.22 -12.63
CA ASP A 6 5.72 27.46 -13.41
C ASP A 6 6.94 28.37 -13.28
N GLY A 7 7.46 28.53 -12.06
CA GLY A 7 8.63 29.37 -11.78
C GLY A 7 9.92 28.92 -12.45
N VAL A 8 10.01 27.65 -12.87
CA VAL A 8 11.19 27.09 -13.57
C VAL A 8 10.89 26.66 -15.02
N GLY A 9 9.69 26.92 -15.52
CA GLY A 9 9.28 26.54 -16.88
C GLY A 9 9.21 25.03 -17.11
N ALA A 10 8.76 24.25 -16.13
CA ALA A 10 8.65 22.79 -16.20
C ALA A 10 7.18 22.30 -16.30
N PHE A 11 7.00 21.13 -16.91
CA PHE A 11 5.75 20.38 -16.80
C PHE A 11 5.53 19.89 -15.37
N LEU A 12 4.27 19.88 -14.92
CA LEU A 12 3.90 19.18 -13.70
C LEU A 12 3.22 17.84 -14.05
N MET A 13 3.90 16.75 -13.73
CA MET A 13 3.35 15.41 -13.81
C MET A 13 3.02 14.88 -12.41
N MET A 14 1.83 14.31 -12.25
CA MET A 14 1.46 13.54 -11.06
C MET A 14 1.33 12.05 -11.42
N ASP A 15 2.01 11.19 -10.69
CA ASP A 15 1.69 9.75 -10.66
C ASP A 15 0.72 9.49 -9.51
N MET A 16 -0.55 9.23 -9.85
CA MET A 16 -1.60 8.95 -8.87
C MET A 16 -1.86 7.44 -8.68
N ALA A 17 -0.96 6.55 -9.11
CA ALA A 17 -1.17 5.11 -9.13
C ALA A 17 -1.71 4.53 -7.82
N HIS A 18 -1.27 5.04 -6.67
CA HIS A 18 -1.71 4.58 -5.36
C HIS A 18 -3.11 5.08 -4.97
N ILE A 19 -3.53 6.24 -5.47
CA ILE A 19 -4.75 6.94 -5.02
C ILE A 19 -5.80 7.15 -6.11
N SER A 20 -5.61 6.60 -7.32
CA SER A 20 -6.52 6.82 -8.45
C SER A 20 -7.97 6.43 -8.17
N GLY A 21 -8.21 5.39 -7.38
CA GLY A 21 -9.56 5.05 -6.92
C GLY A 21 -10.15 6.10 -5.97
N LEU A 22 -9.34 6.63 -5.05
CA LEU A 22 -9.75 7.67 -4.11
C LEU A 22 -10.04 8.99 -4.84
N VAL A 23 -9.24 9.32 -5.86
CA VAL A 23 -9.45 10.48 -6.76
C VAL A 23 -10.75 10.29 -7.54
N ALA A 24 -10.96 9.13 -8.18
CA ALA A 24 -12.17 8.84 -8.94
C ALA A 24 -13.45 8.95 -8.08
N ALA A 25 -13.37 8.57 -6.81
CA ALA A 25 -14.46 8.70 -5.85
C ALA A 25 -14.57 10.09 -5.18
N SER A 26 -13.69 11.03 -5.53
CA SER A 26 -13.62 12.37 -4.93
C SER A 26 -13.44 12.36 -3.40
N VAL A 27 -12.66 11.41 -2.88
CA VAL A 27 -12.34 11.27 -1.44
C VAL A 27 -11.06 12.03 -1.07
N VAL A 28 -10.19 12.29 -2.05
CA VAL A 28 -8.95 13.06 -1.90
C VAL A 28 -8.90 14.17 -2.96
N GLY A 29 -7.94 15.08 -2.81
CA GLY A 29 -7.76 16.20 -3.75
C GLY A 29 -7.57 15.76 -5.20
N ASN A 30 -8.12 16.56 -6.12
CA ASN A 30 -8.09 16.28 -7.54
C ASN A 30 -6.77 16.76 -8.18
N PRO A 31 -5.88 15.86 -8.67
CA PRO A 31 -4.63 16.29 -9.30
C PRO A 31 -4.85 16.98 -10.66
N PHE A 32 -5.98 16.73 -11.32
CA PHE A 32 -6.31 17.28 -12.64
C PHE A 32 -6.50 18.81 -12.63
N ASP A 33 -6.75 19.41 -11.46
CA ASP A 33 -6.89 20.87 -11.32
C ASP A 33 -5.56 21.61 -11.53
N TYR A 34 -4.43 20.91 -11.41
CA TYR A 34 -3.10 21.54 -11.38
C TYR A 34 -2.12 20.93 -12.39
N CYS A 35 -2.20 19.62 -12.60
CA CYS A 35 -1.18 18.89 -13.35
C CYS A 35 -1.40 19.00 -14.87
N ASP A 36 -0.30 18.99 -15.61
CA ASP A 36 -0.34 18.97 -17.08
C ASP A 36 -0.50 17.54 -17.59
N ILE A 37 0.11 16.59 -16.87
CA ILE A 37 0.08 15.17 -17.14
C ILE A 37 -0.27 14.43 -15.84
N VAL A 38 -1.15 13.44 -15.92
CA VAL A 38 -1.46 12.54 -14.81
C VAL A 38 -1.31 11.10 -15.28
N THR A 39 -0.44 10.34 -14.63
CA THR A 39 -0.25 8.91 -14.91
C THR A 39 -0.87 8.08 -13.79
N THR A 40 -1.31 6.87 -14.10
CA THR A 40 -1.80 5.94 -13.09
C THR A 40 -1.70 4.50 -13.54
N THR A 41 -1.52 3.60 -12.57
CA THR A 41 -1.86 2.18 -12.75
C THR A 41 -3.36 1.95 -12.56
N THR A 42 -3.89 0.87 -13.12
CA THR A 42 -5.33 0.56 -13.08
C THR A 42 -5.75 -0.46 -12.01
N HIS A 43 -4.79 -1.13 -11.35
CA HIS A 43 -5.07 -2.30 -10.48
C HIS A 43 -5.08 -2.03 -8.97
N LYS A 44 -4.55 -0.89 -8.50
CA LYS A 44 -4.39 -0.59 -7.07
C LYS A 44 -5.71 -0.16 -6.45
N SER A 45 -5.81 1.07 -5.94
CA SER A 45 -7.06 1.60 -5.37
C SER A 45 -8.20 1.67 -6.39
N LEU A 46 -7.89 1.74 -7.70
CA LEU A 46 -8.89 1.67 -8.77
C LEU A 46 -9.49 0.26 -8.98
N ARG A 47 -8.82 -0.79 -8.49
CA ARG A 47 -9.33 -2.17 -8.45
C ARG A 47 -9.66 -2.81 -9.82
N GLY A 48 -8.95 -2.39 -10.87
CA GLY A 48 -9.06 -2.93 -12.22
C GLY A 48 -7.97 -3.95 -12.58
N PRO A 49 -7.83 -4.28 -13.89
CA PRO A 49 -6.77 -5.17 -14.36
C PRO A 49 -5.39 -4.50 -14.29
N ARG A 50 -4.31 -5.28 -14.49
CA ARG A 50 -2.95 -4.72 -14.60
C ARG A 50 -2.80 -3.96 -15.92
N GLY A 51 -2.63 -2.64 -15.83
CA GLY A 51 -2.41 -1.73 -16.96
C GLY A 51 -2.09 -0.33 -16.46
N GLY A 52 -2.01 0.62 -17.40
CA GLY A 52 -1.75 2.03 -17.13
C GLY A 52 -2.59 2.96 -18.00
N MET A 53 -2.80 4.19 -17.51
CA MET A 53 -3.40 5.29 -18.27
C MET A 53 -2.52 6.52 -18.15
N ILE A 54 -2.45 7.30 -19.24
CA ILE A 54 -1.79 8.60 -19.29
C ILE A 54 -2.85 9.62 -19.69
N PHE A 55 -3.14 10.54 -18.78
CA PHE A 55 -3.98 11.69 -19.04
C PHE A 55 -3.10 12.91 -19.28
N PHE A 56 -3.53 13.79 -20.18
CA PHE A 56 -2.82 14.99 -20.54
C PHE A 56 -3.80 16.12 -20.84
N LYS A 57 -3.37 17.37 -20.60
CA LYS A 57 -4.09 18.55 -21.09
C LYS A 57 -4.15 18.55 -22.62
N LYS A 58 -5.28 19.02 -23.15
CA LYS A 58 -5.50 19.15 -24.59
C LYS A 58 -4.87 20.42 -25.16
N ASP A 59 -4.87 21.50 -24.40
CA ASP A 59 -4.20 22.73 -24.81
C ASP A 59 -2.68 22.56 -24.76
N PRO A 60 -1.91 23.18 -25.69
CA PRO A 60 -0.46 23.17 -25.63
C PRO A 60 0.07 23.70 -24.30
N VAL A 61 1.01 22.96 -23.72
CA VAL A 61 1.69 23.33 -22.48
C VAL A 61 3.15 23.56 -22.81
N LEU A 62 3.68 24.75 -22.48
CA LEU A 62 5.05 25.15 -22.81
C LEU A 62 5.38 25.03 -24.32
N GLY A 63 4.39 25.29 -25.18
CA GLY A 63 4.53 25.19 -26.64
C GLY A 63 4.52 23.76 -27.18
N ILE A 64 4.20 22.76 -26.35
CA ILE A 64 4.16 21.35 -26.75
C ILE A 64 2.72 20.83 -26.75
N GLU A 65 2.33 20.23 -27.87
CA GLU A 65 1.10 19.44 -28.02
C GLU A 65 1.25 18.08 -27.35
N LEU A 66 0.86 17.99 -26.08
CA LEU A 66 1.03 16.78 -25.26
C LEU A 66 0.35 15.55 -25.87
N GLU A 67 -0.82 15.72 -26.51
CA GLU A 67 -1.53 14.63 -27.17
C GLU A 67 -0.69 13.93 -28.23
N SER A 68 -0.10 14.68 -29.15
CA SER A 68 0.72 14.12 -30.23
C SER A 68 2.01 13.53 -29.66
N ALA A 69 2.69 14.27 -28.77
CA ALA A 69 3.95 13.83 -28.18
C ALA A 69 3.80 12.51 -27.40
N ILE A 70 2.78 12.40 -26.55
CA ILE A 70 2.56 11.23 -25.70
C ILE A 70 2.08 10.04 -26.52
N ASN A 71 1.09 10.22 -27.41
CA ASN A 71 0.59 9.11 -28.23
C ASN A 71 1.69 8.53 -29.13
N ASN A 72 2.49 9.38 -29.78
CA ASN A 72 3.60 8.93 -30.63
C ASN A 72 4.71 8.23 -29.83
N ALA A 73 4.96 8.66 -28.59
CA ALA A 73 5.91 7.99 -27.69
C ALA A 73 5.40 6.59 -27.29
N VAL A 74 4.09 6.43 -27.03
CA VAL A 74 3.50 5.11 -26.75
C VAL A 74 3.57 4.22 -27.98
N PHE A 75 3.07 4.70 -29.12
CA PHE A 75 3.12 4.01 -30.41
C PHE A 75 3.30 5.04 -31.53
N PRO A 76 4.27 4.88 -32.44
CA PRO A 76 5.13 3.70 -32.63
C PRO A 76 6.42 3.69 -31.78
N GLY A 77 6.60 4.62 -30.84
CA GLY A 77 7.87 4.80 -30.13
C GLY A 77 8.32 3.62 -29.27
N LEU A 78 7.51 3.23 -28.27
CA LEU A 78 7.93 2.28 -27.22
C LEU A 78 7.15 0.96 -27.22
N GLN A 79 5.93 0.93 -27.75
CA GLN A 79 5.08 -0.25 -27.79
C GLN A 79 4.63 -0.58 -29.21
N GLY A 80 4.17 -1.82 -29.41
CA GLY A 80 3.55 -2.31 -30.64
C GLY A 80 2.03 -2.50 -30.48
N GLY A 81 1.55 -3.74 -30.67
CA GLY A 81 0.12 -4.07 -30.62
C GLY A 81 -0.51 -3.89 -29.23
N PRO A 82 -1.71 -3.28 -29.13
CA PRO A 82 -2.37 -3.05 -27.85
C PRO A 82 -2.98 -4.33 -27.25
N HIS A 83 -3.02 -4.41 -25.92
CA HIS A 83 -3.64 -5.53 -25.19
C HIS A 83 -5.15 -5.33 -25.02
N ASN A 84 -5.93 -5.55 -26.09
CA ASN A 84 -7.36 -5.24 -26.14
C ASN A 84 -8.21 -5.94 -25.05
N HIS A 85 -7.83 -7.14 -24.61
CA HIS A 85 -8.50 -7.83 -23.50
C HIS A 85 -8.34 -7.06 -22.17
N THR A 86 -7.17 -6.46 -21.92
CA THR A 86 -6.91 -5.62 -20.75
C THR A 86 -7.67 -4.29 -20.85
N ILE A 87 -7.73 -3.70 -22.05
CA ILE A 87 -8.50 -2.47 -22.31
C ILE A 87 -10.01 -2.71 -22.08
N GLY A 88 -10.54 -3.86 -22.52
CA GLY A 88 -11.92 -4.25 -22.24
C GLY A 88 -12.21 -4.38 -20.74
N GLY A 89 -11.32 -5.06 -19.99
CA GLY A 89 -11.44 -5.14 -18.52
C GLY A 89 -11.31 -3.78 -17.82
N LEU A 90 -10.47 -2.89 -18.34
CA LEU A 90 -10.35 -1.53 -17.84
C LEU A 90 -11.64 -0.73 -18.03
N ALA A 91 -12.30 -0.83 -19.19
CA ALA A 91 -13.58 -0.16 -19.44
C ALA A 91 -14.65 -0.59 -18.42
N VAL A 92 -14.72 -1.89 -18.08
CA VAL A 92 -15.63 -2.41 -17.05
C VAL A 92 -15.30 -1.80 -15.67
N CYS A 93 -14.02 -1.76 -15.31
CA CYS A 93 -13.55 -1.15 -14.06
C CYS A 93 -13.90 0.34 -13.98
N LEU A 94 -13.68 1.11 -15.04
CA LEU A 94 -13.99 2.54 -15.08
C LEU A 94 -15.50 2.83 -14.99
N LYS A 95 -16.35 1.94 -15.54
CA LYS A 95 -17.80 2.03 -15.33
C LYS A 95 -18.16 1.82 -13.86
N HIS A 96 -17.56 0.82 -13.21
CA HIS A 96 -17.79 0.57 -11.78
C HIS A 96 -17.28 1.71 -10.90
N ALA A 97 -16.14 2.33 -11.25
CA ALA A 97 -15.57 3.44 -10.50
C ALA A 97 -16.48 4.68 -10.41
N GLN A 98 -17.47 4.80 -11.31
CA GLN A 98 -18.47 5.87 -11.31
C GLN A 98 -19.69 5.57 -10.42
N SER A 99 -19.78 4.38 -9.83
CA SER A 99 -20.96 3.98 -9.07
C SER A 99 -20.96 4.56 -7.65
N PRO A 100 -22.14 4.81 -7.05
CA PRO A 100 -22.26 5.21 -5.65
C PRO A 100 -21.62 4.21 -4.68
N GLU A 101 -21.69 2.92 -4.98
CA GLU A 101 -21.10 1.85 -4.17
C GLU A 101 -19.58 1.92 -4.18
N PHE A 102 -18.95 2.27 -5.32
CA PHE A 102 -17.51 2.49 -5.37
C PHE A 102 -17.08 3.69 -4.54
N LYS A 103 -17.87 4.78 -4.55
CA LYS A 103 -17.62 5.94 -3.68
C LYS A 103 -17.75 5.58 -2.20
N ALA A 104 -18.79 4.84 -1.82
CA ALA A 104 -18.95 4.32 -0.46
C ALA A 104 -17.77 3.43 -0.04
N TYR A 105 -17.32 2.54 -0.93
CA TYR A 105 -16.14 1.72 -0.74
C TYR A 105 -14.88 2.56 -0.46
N GLN A 106 -14.59 3.59 -1.26
CA GLN A 106 -13.39 4.42 -1.07
C GLN A 106 -13.44 5.24 0.24
N ASN A 107 -14.63 5.69 0.66
CA ASN A 107 -14.79 6.30 1.98
C ASN A 107 -14.46 5.29 3.09
N GLN A 108 -14.97 4.06 2.99
CA GLN A 108 -14.66 2.99 3.95
C GLN A 108 -13.17 2.67 3.98
N VAL A 109 -12.48 2.67 2.83
CA VAL A 109 -11.02 2.47 2.74
C VAL A 109 -10.27 3.48 3.62
N VAL A 110 -10.65 4.76 3.56
CA VAL A 110 -10.01 5.82 4.36
C VAL A 110 -10.40 5.71 5.84
N SER A 111 -11.67 5.46 6.16
CA SER A 111 -12.11 5.26 7.55
C SER A 111 -11.39 4.10 8.22
N ASN A 112 -11.28 2.97 7.51
CA ASN A 112 -10.54 1.79 7.95
C ASN A 112 -9.05 2.09 8.20
N CYS A 113 -8.41 2.85 7.31
CA CYS A 113 -7.02 3.25 7.48
C CYS A 113 -6.83 4.15 8.71
N ARG A 114 -7.77 5.08 8.97
CA ARG A 114 -7.76 5.92 10.16
C ARG A 114 -7.97 5.11 11.45
N ALA A 115 -8.87 4.13 11.44
CA ALA A 115 -9.09 3.23 12.58
C ALA A 115 -7.83 2.41 12.91
N LEU A 116 -7.19 1.84 11.89
CA LEU A 116 -5.89 1.15 12.00
C LEU A 116 -4.81 2.08 12.57
N ALA A 117 -4.67 3.28 12.00
CA ALA A 117 -3.68 4.26 12.42
C ALA A 117 -3.87 4.62 13.90
N LYS A 118 -5.11 4.94 14.29
CA LYS A 118 -5.47 5.28 15.66
C LYS A 118 -5.13 4.14 16.61
N ARG A 119 -5.52 2.91 16.29
CA ARG A 119 -5.25 1.75 17.16
C ARG A 119 -3.76 1.46 17.30
N LEU A 120 -2.98 1.56 16.22
CA LEU A 120 -1.53 1.41 16.29
C LEU A 120 -0.89 2.50 17.18
N MET A 121 -1.34 3.75 17.08
CA MET A 121 -0.83 4.81 17.96
C MET A 121 -1.19 4.58 19.43
N GLU A 122 -2.40 4.10 19.73
CA GLU A 122 -2.81 3.69 21.09
C GLU A 122 -1.95 2.55 21.64
N LEU A 123 -1.48 1.65 20.77
CA LEU A 123 -0.56 0.56 21.10
C LEU A 123 0.91 1.01 21.19
N GLY A 124 1.18 2.31 21.07
CA GLY A 124 2.50 2.91 21.27
C GLY A 124 3.38 2.98 20.01
N TYR A 125 2.84 2.71 18.82
CA TYR A 125 3.61 2.82 17.58
C TYR A 125 3.76 4.27 17.12
N THR A 126 4.94 4.58 16.58
CA THR A 126 5.18 5.83 15.86
C THR A 126 4.80 5.66 14.39
N LEU A 127 3.89 6.49 13.89
CA LEU A 127 3.57 6.55 12.46
C LEU A 127 4.33 7.70 11.82
N VAL A 128 4.92 7.46 10.65
CA VAL A 128 5.50 8.55 9.85
C VAL A 128 4.38 9.54 9.52
N SER A 129 4.63 10.84 9.74
CA SER A 129 3.65 11.94 9.68
C SER A 129 2.54 11.95 10.73
N GLY A 130 2.53 11.02 11.69
CA GLY A 130 1.60 11.01 12.82
C GLY A 130 0.18 10.48 12.51
N GLY A 131 -0.05 9.92 11.33
CA GLY A 131 -1.36 9.42 10.92
C GLY A 131 -1.44 9.06 9.44
N SER A 132 -2.64 9.18 8.87
CA SER A 132 -2.86 9.04 7.42
C SER A 132 -4.11 9.78 6.95
N ASP A 133 -3.99 10.38 5.78
CA ASP A 133 -5.09 11.02 5.03
C ASP A 133 -5.59 10.16 3.87
N ASN A 134 -5.07 8.94 3.70
CA ASN A 134 -5.37 8.08 2.56
C ASN A 134 -5.57 6.62 3.00
N HIS A 135 -5.16 5.67 2.16
CA HIS A 135 -5.40 4.24 2.32
C HIS A 135 -4.24 3.46 2.94
N LEU A 136 -3.15 4.11 3.35
CA LEU A 136 -2.01 3.45 3.97
C LEU A 136 -1.43 4.19 5.18
N VAL A 137 -0.75 3.45 6.05
CA VAL A 137 0.11 3.97 7.11
C VAL A 137 1.53 3.43 6.94
N LEU A 138 2.50 4.18 7.46
CA LEU A 138 3.90 3.76 7.54
C LEU A 138 4.33 3.79 9.01
N VAL A 139 4.57 2.61 9.57
CA VAL A 139 4.97 2.42 10.97
C VAL A 139 6.48 2.45 11.07
N ASP A 140 7.02 3.24 11.99
CA ASP A 140 8.44 3.26 12.35
C ASP A 140 8.69 2.30 13.52
N LEU A 141 9.47 1.24 13.26
CA LEU A 141 9.80 0.20 14.23
C LEU A 141 11.13 0.47 14.94
N ARG A 142 11.89 1.49 14.54
CA ARG A 142 13.20 1.80 15.12
C ARG A 142 13.15 2.17 16.59
N PRO A 143 12.12 2.89 17.11
CA PRO A 143 11.99 3.13 18.55
C PRO A 143 11.90 1.83 19.37
N LEU A 144 11.45 0.73 18.76
CA LEU A 144 11.37 -0.59 19.37
C LEU A 144 12.66 -1.43 19.17
N GLY A 145 13.68 -0.86 18.54
CA GLY A 145 14.91 -1.55 18.17
C GLY A 145 14.70 -2.67 17.14
N LEU A 146 13.62 -2.63 16.37
CA LEU A 146 13.26 -3.63 15.35
C LEU A 146 13.43 -3.08 13.94
N ASP A 147 13.48 -3.98 12.97
CA ASP A 147 13.49 -3.67 11.53
C ASP A 147 12.34 -4.37 10.83
N GLY A 148 11.96 -3.83 9.68
CA GLY A 148 10.82 -4.33 8.91
C GLY A 148 11.02 -5.75 8.38
N ALA A 149 12.24 -6.21 8.12
CA ALA A 149 12.47 -7.55 7.55
C ALA A 149 12.16 -8.66 8.56
N ARG A 150 12.56 -8.47 9.83
CA ARG A 150 12.23 -9.44 10.89
C ARG A 150 10.73 -9.47 11.18
N VAL A 151 10.11 -8.30 11.29
CA VAL A 151 8.67 -8.19 11.57
C VAL A 151 7.84 -8.76 10.41
N GLU A 152 8.18 -8.42 9.16
CA GLU A 152 7.53 -8.96 7.97
C GLU A 152 7.61 -10.50 7.96
N LYS A 153 8.75 -11.09 8.30
CA LYS A 153 8.91 -12.55 8.31
C LYS A 153 7.96 -13.24 9.30
N ILE A 154 7.86 -12.73 10.53
CA ILE A 154 7.01 -13.33 11.57
C ILE A 154 5.53 -13.15 11.24
N LEU A 155 5.15 -11.96 10.77
CA LEU A 155 3.78 -11.69 10.35
C LEU A 155 3.35 -12.54 9.14
N ASP A 156 4.25 -12.75 8.17
CA ASP A 156 3.98 -13.62 7.02
C ASP A 156 3.73 -15.08 7.45
N MET A 157 4.51 -15.58 8.41
CA MET A 157 4.27 -16.90 9.02
C MET A 157 2.94 -16.98 9.78
N ALA A 158 2.43 -15.85 10.25
CA ALA A 158 1.14 -15.70 10.91
C ALA A 158 -0.02 -15.39 9.94
N SER A 159 0.16 -15.58 8.63
CA SER A 159 -0.83 -15.27 7.59
C SER A 159 -1.20 -13.78 7.48
N ILE A 160 -0.28 -12.89 7.88
CA ILE A 160 -0.40 -11.43 7.73
C ILE A 160 0.67 -10.93 6.74
N THR A 161 0.26 -10.70 5.50
CA THR A 161 1.15 -10.15 4.47
C THR A 161 1.17 -8.62 4.52
N LEU A 162 2.35 -8.06 4.75
CA LEU A 162 2.63 -6.63 4.61
C LEU A 162 4.00 -6.43 3.95
N ASN A 163 4.44 -5.18 3.84
CA ASN A 163 5.72 -4.87 3.21
C ASN A 163 6.62 -4.06 4.15
N LYS A 164 7.85 -4.51 4.35
CA LYS A 164 8.93 -3.71 4.93
C LYS A 164 9.23 -2.51 4.03
N ASN A 165 9.38 -1.34 4.63
CA ASN A 165 9.53 -0.08 3.91
C ASN A 165 10.49 0.84 4.66
N SER A 166 11.32 1.57 3.91
CA SER A 166 12.22 2.55 4.52
C SER A 166 11.42 3.67 5.20
N VAL A 167 11.96 4.19 6.29
CA VAL A 167 11.40 5.31 7.05
C VAL A 167 12.41 6.46 7.13
N PRO A 168 11.95 7.72 7.34
CA PRO A 168 12.85 8.86 7.49
C PRO A 168 13.91 8.64 8.58
N GLY A 169 15.19 8.73 8.20
CA GLY A 169 16.34 8.51 9.08
C GLY A 169 16.89 7.09 9.09
N ASP A 170 16.38 6.18 8.24
CA ASP A 170 17.10 4.93 7.95
C ASP A 170 18.48 5.25 7.36
N LYS A 171 19.52 4.58 7.86
CA LYS A 171 20.89 4.75 7.37
C LYS A 171 21.16 3.96 6.08
N SER A 172 20.32 2.98 5.76
CA SER A 172 20.46 2.10 4.60
C SER A 172 19.11 1.62 4.10
N ALA A 173 18.89 1.71 2.79
CA ALA A 173 17.70 1.17 2.14
C ALA A 173 17.62 -0.37 2.21
N LEU A 174 18.74 -1.06 2.46
CA LEU A 174 18.80 -2.52 2.58
C LEU A 174 18.26 -3.04 3.91
N VAL A 175 18.18 -2.18 4.93
CA VAL A 175 17.68 -2.52 6.27
C VAL A 175 16.58 -1.53 6.66
N PRO A 176 15.38 -1.64 6.06
CA PRO A 176 14.29 -0.72 6.31
C PRO A 176 13.80 -0.80 7.76
N GLY A 177 13.67 0.35 8.41
CA GLY A 177 13.24 0.48 9.80
C GLY A 177 11.72 0.45 10.00
N GLY A 178 10.91 0.25 8.95
CA GLY A 178 9.47 0.30 9.06
C GLY A 178 8.70 -0.73 8.25
N ILE A 179 7.38 -0.69 8.41
CA ILE A 179 6.40 -1.51 7.69
C ILE A 179 5.27 -0.62 7.14
N ARG A 180 4.83 -0.92 5.93
CA ARG A 180 3.73 -0.23 5.24
C ARG A 180 2.49 -1.11 5.22
N ILE A 181 1.38 -0.59 5.72
CA ILE A 181 0.11 -1.31 5.85
C ILE A 181 -0.96 -0.53 5.12
N GLY A 182 -1.79 -1.20 4.32
CA GLY A 182 -2.85 -0.56 3.54
C GLY A 182 -4.21 -1.23 3.74
N SER A 183 -5.27 -0.43 3.67
CA SER A 183 -6.66 -0.87 3.85
C SER A 183 -7.43 -1.40 2.61
N PRO A 184 -7.06 -1.14 1.33
CA PRO A 184 -7.95 -1.44 0.20
C PRO A 184 -8.36 -2.91 0.04
N ALA A 185 -7.43 -3.84 0.23
CA ALA A 185 -7.67 -5.27 -0.01
C ALA A 185 -8.70 -5.84 0.98
N MET A 186 -8.47 -5.61 2.28
CA MET A 186 -9.38 -6.11 3.32
C MET A 186 -10.73 -5.39 3.29
N THR A 187 -10.75 -4.09 2.97
CA THR A 187 -12.00 -3.35 2.76
C THR A 187 -12.82 -3.94 1.61
N THR A 188 -12.18 -4.42 0.55
CA THR A 188 -12.88 -5.08 -0.57
C THR A 188 -13.56 -6.37 -0.13
N ARG A 189 -12.99 -7.06 0.87
CA ARG A 189 -13.59 -8.26 1.47
C ARG A 189 -14.73 -7.95 2.44
N GLY A 190 -15.02 -6.68 2.71
CA GLY A 190 -16.08 -6.23 3.62
C GLY A 190 -15.62 -5.88 5.03
N PHE A 191 -14.32 -5.77 5.28
CA PHE A 191 -13.82 -5.33 6.59
C PHE A 191 -14.22 -3.87 6.86
N THR A 192 -14.59 -3.61 8.11
CA THR A 192 -14.91 -2.27 8.63
C THR A 192 -13.88 -1.85 9.68
N GLU A 193 -14.08 -0.68 10.30
CA GLU A 193 -13.19 -0.12 11.30
C GLU A 193 -12.96 -1.09 12.46
N LYS A 194 -14.00 -1.83 12.85
CA LYS A 194 -13.93 -2.85 13.90
C LYS A 194 -12.90 -3.92 13.57
N GLU A 195 -12.91 -4.46 12.36
CA GLU A 195 -11.94 -5.47 11.98
C GLU A 195 -10.53 -4.90 11.80
N PHE A 196 -10.41 -3.63 11.41
CA PHE A 196 -9.10 -2.96 11.34
C PHE A 196 -8.47 -2.71 12.72
N VAL A 197 -9.27 -2.60 13.78
CA VAL A 197 -8.76 -2.64 15.17
C VAL A 197 -8.17 -4.02 15.47
N TYR A 198 -8.85 -5.11 15.14
CA TYR A 198 -8.30 -6.47 15.32
C TYR A 198 -7.03 -6.70 14.48
N ILE A 199 -6.99 -6.19 13.25
CA ILE A 199 -5.77 -6.23 12.42
C ILE A 199 -4.60 -5.53 13.14
N ALA A 200 -4.83 -4.35 13.72
CA ALA A 200 -3.80 -3.65 14.48
C ALA A 200 -3.30 -4.46 15.68
N GLU A 201 -4.20 -5.16 16.38
CA GLU A 201 -3.87 -6.00 17.52
C GLU A 201 -3.07 -7.24 17.13
N PHE A 202 -3.44 -7.92 16.04
CA PHE A 202 -2.66 -9.04 15.52
C PHE A 202 -1.27 -8.61 15.03
N ILE A 203 -1.17 -7.45 14.38
CA ILE A 203 0.12 -6.88 13.99
C ILE A 203 0.96 -6.58 15.23
N HIS A 204 0.35 -5.99 16.26
CA HIS A 204 1.05 -5.70 17.51
C HIS A 204 1.60 -6.96 18.17
N GLU A 205 0.80 -8.00 18.29
CA GLU A 205 1.23 -9.29 18.83
C GLU A 205 2.38 -9.89 18.03
N GLY A 206 2.30 -9.90 16.70
CA GLY A 206 3.39 -10.38 15.85
C GLY A 206 4.67 -9.56 15.99
N VAL A 207 4.57 -8.25 16.26
CA VAL A 207 5.73 -7.40 16.58
C VAL A 207 6.34 -7.76 17.94
N GLN A 208 5.51 -8.01 18.98
CA GLN A 208 6.01 -8.45 20.29
C GLN A 208 6.72 -9.80 20.17
N LEU A 209 6.12 -10.77 19.48
CA LEU A 209 6.77 -12.05 19.18
C LEU A 209 8.09 -11.86 18.43
N THR A 210 8.14 -10.95 17.45
CA THR A 210 9.39 -10.64 16.75
C THR A 210 10.47 -10.15 17.72
N HIS A 211 10.10 -9.33 18.72
CA HIS A 211 11.02 -8.84 19.72
C HIS A 211 11.59 -9.97 20.59
N GLU A 212 10.72 -10.85 21.11
CA GLU A 212 11.11 -12.02 21.91
C GLU A 212 12.01 -12.98 21.13
N ILE A 213 11.62 -13.30 19.88
CA ILE A 213 12.40 -14.17 18.99
C ILE A 213 13.78 -13.55 18.75
N LYS A 214 13.86 -12.23 18.54
CA LYS A 214 15.14 -11.54 18.31
C LYS A 214 16.07 -11.67 19.52
N GLN A 215 15.54 -11.65 20.74
CA GLN A 215 16.34 -11.85 21.96
C GLN A 215 16.81 -13.30 22.13
N ALA A 216 16.04 -14.27 21.65
CA ALA A 216 16.40 -15.69 21.70
C ALA A 216 17.51 -16.09 20.70
N VAL A 217 17.79 -15.26 19.68
CA VAL A 217 18.85 -15.54 18.70
C VAL A 217 20.24 -15.34 19.34
N THR A 218 20.96 -16.44 19.56
CA THR A 218 22.32 -16.44 20.12
C THR A 218 23.43 -16.45 19.05
N SER A 219 23.09 -16.78 17.81
CA SER A 219 24.05 -16.98 16.70
C SER A 219 24.58 -15.68 16.08
N GLY A 220 24.00 -14.53 16.40
CA GLY A 220 24.43 -13.22 15.91
C GLY A 220 23.31 -12.18 15.86
N SER A 221 23.66 -10.95 15.47
CA SER A 221 22.73 -9.82 15.42
C SER A 221 22.25 -9.46 14.01
N LYS A 222 22.69 -10.19 12.97
CA LYS A 222 22.32 -9.89 11.58
C LYS A 222 20.93 -10.44 11.27
N VAL A 223 20.25 -9.83 10.30
CA VAL A 223 18.92 -10.30 9.84
C VAL A 223 19.00 -11.75 9.39
N GLN A 224 20.08 -12.14 8.70
CA GLN A 224 20.29 -13.51 8.24
C GLN A 224 20.33 -14.54 9.38
N ASP A 225 20.92 -14.19 10.53
CA ASP A 225 21.01 -15.09 11.68
C ASP A 225 19.61 -15.34 12.27
N PHE A 226 18.80 -14.28 12.35
CA PHE A 226 17.39 -14.37 12.74
C PHE A 226 16.59 -15.25 11.78
N ILE A 227 16.72 -15.04 10.46
CA ILE A 227 16.00 -15.85 9.47
C ILE A 227 16.40 -17.32 9.53
N LYS A 228 17.70 -17.62 9.74
CA LYS A 228 18.17 -18.99 9.94
C LYS A 228 17.59 -19.62 11.21
N TYR A 229 17.55 -18.89 12.31
CA TYR A 229 16.94 -19.37 13.55
C TYR A 229 15.45 -19.69 13.38
N VAL A 230 14.70 -18.78 12.75
CA VAL A 230 13.27 -18.96 12.45
C VAL A 230 13.01 -20.17 11.54
N ALA A 231 13.96 -20.51 10.66
CA ALA A 231 13.86 -21.67 9.77
C ALA A 231 14.42 -22.97 10.37
N SER A 232 15.00 -22.93 11.58
CA SER A 232 15.66 -24.07 12.20
C SER A 232 14.65 -25.01 12.88
N SER A 233 15.06 -26.27 13.10
CA SER A 233 14.32 -27.23 13.92
C SER A 233 14.15 -26.78 15.37
N ASP A 234 15.03 -25.90 15.83
CA ASP A 234 15.10 -25.44 17.22
C ASP A 234 14.27 -24.16 17.45
N PHE A 235 13.40 -23.81 16.50
CA PHE A 235 12.54 -22.64 16.58
C PHE A 235 11.46 -22.80 17.68
N GLY A 236 11.79 -22.31 18.87
CA GLY A 236 10.97 -22.46 20.09
C GLY A 236 9.67 -21.66 20.13
N PHE A 237 9.36 -20.86 19.10
CA PHE A 237 8.16 -20.02 19.05
C PHE A 237 7.10 -20.52 18.05
N THR A 238 7.26 -21.74 17.55
CA THR A 238 6.34 -22.36 16.57
C THR A 238 4.89 -22.36 17.05
N ALA A 239 4.65 -22.67 18.32
CA ALA A 239 3.31 -22.74 18.89
C ALA A 239 2.63 -21.35 18.93
N GLN A 240 3.35 -20.31 19.36
CA GLN A 240 2.84 -18.94 19.45
C GLN A 240 2.52 -18.37 18.06
N VAL A 241 3.43 -18.55 17.09
CA VAL A 241 3.19 -18.11 15.71
C VAL A 241 2.02 -18.87 15.08
N SER A 242 1.91 -20.17 15.35
CA SER A 242 0.78 -20.98 14.88
C SER A 242 -0.56 -20.57 15.51
N ASP A 243 -0.58 -20.21 16.78
CA ASP A 243 -1.78 -19.70 17.44
C ASP A 243 -2.24 -18.36 16.82
N LEU A 244 -1.32 -17.40 16.67
CA LEU A 244 -1.61 -16.14 16.00
C LEU A 244 -2.15 -16.37 14.59
N ARG A 245 -1.49 -17.26 13.82
CA ARG A 245 -1.95 -17.67 12.48
C ARG A 245 -3.38 -18.18 12.49
N LYS A 246 -3.72 -19.09 13.41
CA LYS A 246 -5.06 -19.68 13.51
C LYS A 246 -6.12 -18.60 13.79
N ARG A 247 -5.83 -17.63 14.66
CA ARG A 247 -6.75 -16.52 14.96
C ARG A 247 -6.93 -15.58 13.78
N VAL A 248 -5.85 -15.27 13.06
CA VAL A 248 -5.90 -14.47 11.81
C VAL A 248 -6.75 -15.18 10.75
N GLU A 249 -6.52 -16.48 10.53
CA GLU A 249 -7.28 -17.29 9.58
C GLU A 249 -8.75 -17.45 10.00
N ALA A 250 -9.03 -17.62 11.30
CA ALA A 250 -10.39 -17.71 11.82
C ALA A 250 -11.17 -16.41 11.62
N LEU A 251 -10.54 -15.23 11.78
CA LEU A 251 -11.18 -13.95 11.45
C LEU A 251 -11.41 -13.83 9.94
N THR A 252 -10.37 -14.06 9.15
CA THR A 252 -10.40 -13.76 7.71
C THR A 252 -11.25 -14.71 6.89
N THR A 253 -11.48 -15.96 7.33
CA THR A 253 -12.34 -16.93 6.64
C THR A 253 -13.84 -16.61 6.77
N GLN A 254 -14.23 -15.71 7.68
CA GLN A 254 -15.62 -15.25 7.83
C GLN A 254 -16.06 -14.27 6.72
N PHE A 255 -15.13 -13.80 5.89
CA PHE A 255 -15.37 -12.78 4.88
C PHE A 255 -15.20 -13.33 3.46
N PRO A 256 -15.98 -12.87 2.47
CA PRO A 256 -15.88 -13.33 1.10
C PRO A 256 -14.51 -13.06 0.48
N ILE A 257 -14.17 -13.84 -0.54
CA ILE A 257 -13.05 -13.58 -1.45
C ILE A 257 -13.65 -13.13 -2.78
N PRO A 258 -13.55 -11.83 -3.13
CA PRO A 258 -14.04 -11.33 -4.42
C PRO A 258 -13.30 -12.00 -5.58
N GLY A 259 -14.05 -12.49 -6.56
CA GLY A 259 -13.52 -13.24 -7.70
C GLY A 259 -14.41 -14.41 -8.07
N LEU A 260 -13.95 -15.20 -9.04
CA LEU A 260 -14.50 -16.51 -9.39
C LEU A 260 -13.64 -17.61 -8.74
#